data_AF-A0A841L8G5-F1
#
_entry.id   AF-A0A841L8G5-F1
#
_cell.length_a   1.000
_cell.length_b   1.000
_cell.length_c   1.000
_cell.angle_alpha   90.00
_cell.angle_beta   90.00
_cell.angle_gamma   90.00
#
_symmetry.space_group_name_H-M   'P 1'
#
loop_
_entity.id
_entity.type
_entity.pdbx_description
1 polymer ?
#
loop_
_entity_poly.entity_id
_entity_poly.type
_entity_poly.pdbx_seq_one_letter_code
_entity_poly.pdbx_strand_id
1 'polypeptide(L)'
;MYPYYDYLTYCEIEAEKMYPEIYHRVYPHIYRICDREDHPYNPIMHPFPKKEAVDKMVDEVYEQIKDDEMYRSPDGHSHGPQNLLRALIGALLIRELLDRRRFPRRRRHGYSGHYSEYPGYFPGYYY
;
A
#
# COMPACT_ATOMS: atom_id res chain seq x y z
N MET A 1 14.78 -28.20 -5.71
CA MET A 1 13.89 -27.13 -5.22
C MET A 1 12.57 -27.28 -5.97
N TYR A 2 11.44 -27.41 -5.26
CA TYR A 2 10.20 -27.96 -5.82
C TYR A 2 9.52 -26.96 -6.80
N PRO A 3 9.23 -27.35 -8.06
CA PRO A 3 8.59 -26.50 -9.08
C PRO A 3 7.17 -26.01 -8.70
N TYR A 4 6.60 -26.56 -7.63
CA TYR A 4 5.31 -26.15 -7.08
C TYR A 4 5.32 -24.73 -6.47
N TYR A 5 6.41 -24.34 -5.80
CA TYR A 5 6.51 -22.99 -5.24
C TYR A 5 6.60 -21.93 -6.34
N ASP A 6 7.35 -22.21 -7.40
CA ASP A 6 7.45 -21.32 -8.57
C ASP A 6 6.10 -21.15 -9.28
N TYR A 7 5.31 -22.23 -9.38
CA TYR A 7 3.95 -22.15 -9.94
C TYR A 7 2.99 -21.31 -9.09
N LEU A 8 3.00 -21.48 -7.77
CA LEU A 8 2.17 -20.65 -6.88
C LEU A 8 2.55 -19.18 -6.94
N THR A 9 3.84 -18.86 -6.96
CA THR A 9 4.33 -17.49 -7.12
C THR A 9 3.93 -16.89 -8.47
N TYR A 10 4.00 -17.67 -9.55
CA TYR A 10 3.51 -17.23 -10.87
C TYR A 10 2.01 -16.90 -10.83
N CYS A 11 1.18 -17.77 -10.22
CA CYS A 11 -0.25 -17.51 -10.07
C CYS A 11 -0.53 -16.25 -9.24
N GLU A 12 0.25 -15.99 -8.19
CA GLU A 12 0.14 -14.76 -7.38
C GLU A 12 0.46 -13.52 -8.23
N ILE A 13 1.54 -13.52 -9.00
CA ILE A 13 1.93 -12.42 -9.89
C ILE A 13 0.85 -12.16 -10.96
N GLU A 14 0.32 -13.19 -11.60
CA GLU A 14 -0.74 -13.04 -12.60
C GLU A 14 -2.05 -12.52 -11.96
N ALA A 15 -2.35 -12.93 -10.73
CA ALA A 15 -3.49 -12.38 -9.99
C ALA A 15 -3.30 -10.91 -9.64
N GLU A 16 -2.09 -10.51 -9.24
CA GLU A 16 -1.77 -9.12 -8.93
C GLU A 16 -1.96 -8.20 -10.14
N LYS A 17 -1.57 -8.64 -11.35
CA LYS A 17 -1.77 -7.88 -12.59
C LYS A 17 -3.24 -7.64 -12.95
N MET A 18 -4.16 -8.44 -12.41
CA MET A 18 -5.60 -8.26 -12.64
C MET A 18 -6.22 -7.20 -11.73
N TYR A 19 -5.47 -6.63 -10.78
CA TYR A 19 -5.97 -5.52 -9.96
C TYR A 19 -6.19 -4.26 -10.82
N PRO A 20 -7.17 -3.42 -10.44
CA PRO A 20 -7.41 -2.17 -11.14
C PRO A 20 -6.25 -1.19 -10.94
N GLU A 21 -6.05 -0.25 -11.87
CA GLU A 21 -4.93 0.71 -11.85
C GLU A 21 -4.82 1.49 -10.53
N ILE A 22 -5.96 1.87 -9.94
CA ILE A 22 -6.05 2.51 -8.63
C ILE A 22 -5.29 1.74 -7.53
N TYR A 23 -5.35 0.40 -7.55
CA TYR A 23 -4.63 -0.41 -6.58
C TYR A 23 -3.12 -0.29 -6.78
N HIS A 24 -2.64 -0.42 -8.02
CA HIS A 24 -1.22 -0.33 -8.34
C HIS A 24 -0.61 1.04 -8.02
N ARG A 25 -1.42 2.11 -8.09
CA ARG A 25 -1.00 3.45 -7.68
C ARG A 25 -0.99 3.63 -6.17
N VAL A 26 -2.02 3.16 -5.45
CA VAL A 26 -2.20 3.39 -4.01
C VAL A 26 -1.32 2.47 -3.15
N TYR A 27 -1.26 1.18 -3.50
CA TYR A 27 -0.64 0.17 -2.65
C TYR A 27 0.86 0.40 -2.35
N PRO A 28 1.70 0.91 -3.26
CA PRO A 28 3.09 1.25 -2.94
C PRO A 28 3.24 2.23 -1.76
N HIS A 29 2.34 3.22 -1.65
CA HIS A 29 2.35 4.18 -0.55
C HIS A 29 1.95 3.53 0.76
N ILE A 30 0.93 2.66 0.73
CA ILE A 30 0.50 1.87 1.89
C ILE A 30 1.62 0.96 2.36
N TYR A 31 2.26 0.22 1.46
CA TYR A 31 3.36 -0.68 1.78
C TYR A 31 4.49 0.07 2.49
N ARG A 32 4.91 1.24 1.97
CA ARG A 32 5.96 2.07 2.58
C ARG A 32 5.60 2.57 3.97
N ILE A 33 4.38 3.06 4.17
CA ILE A 33 3.94 3.54 5.49
C ILE A 33 3.85 2.37 6.48
N CYS A 34 3.31 1.22 6.09
CA CYS A 34 3.30 0.03 6.94
C CYS A 34 4.72 -0.47 7.24
N ASP A 35 5.65 -0.40 6.28
CA ASP A 35 7.04 -0.77 6.49
C ASP A 35 7.76 0.14 7.49
N ARG A 36 7.46 1.44 7.43
CA ARG A 36 8.01 2.45 8.35
C ARG A 36 7.42 2.36 9.75
N GLU A 37 6.11 2.18 9.89
CA GLU A 37 5.41 2.30 11.18
C GLU A 37 5.22 0.96 11.92
N ASP A 38 5.04 -0.16 11.22
CA ASP A 38 4.68 -1.46 11.81
C ASP A 38 5.92 -2.24 12.33
N HIS A 39 6.59 -1.68 13.34
CA HIS A 39 7.73 -2.33 14.00
C HIS A 39 7.55 -2.46 15.53
N PRO A 40 8.19 -3.44 16.19
CA PRO A 40 7.99 -3.72 17.62
C PRO A 40 8.33 -2.55 18.55
N TYR A 41 9.27 -1.69 18.14
CA TYR A 41 9.68 -0.52 18.91
C TYR A 41 8.75 0.69 18.78
N ASN A 42 7.67 0.61 17.98
CA ASN A 42 6.68 1.67 17.86
C ASN A 42 5.51 1.39 18.83
N PRO A 43 5.46 2.05 20.01
CA PRO A 43 4.43 1.77 21.02
C PRO A 43 3.02 2.19 20.58
N ILE A 44 2.91 3.02 19.53
CA ILE A 44 1.61 3.43 18.97
C ILE A 44 1.02 2.31 18.09
N MET A 45 1.88 1.54 17.42
CA MET A 45 1.50 0.50 16.46
C MET A 45 1.49 -0.92 17.08
N HIS A 46 2.25 -1.13 18.16
CA HIS A 46 2.33 -2.41 18.84
C HIS A 46 1.49 -2.40 20.14
N PRO A 47 0.66 -3.43 20.43
CA PRO A 47 0.45 -4.67 19.67
C PRO A 47 -0.57 -4.55 18.53
N PHE A 48 -1.36 -3.49 18.44
CA PHE A 48 -2.15 -3.13 17.26
C PHE A 48 -2.53 -1.64 17.37
N PRO A 49 -2.52 -0.86 16.28
CA PRO A 49 -2.83 0.56 16.37
C PRO A 49 -4.29 0.82 16.72
N LYS A 50 -4.51 1.93 17.45
CA LYS A 50 -5.85 2.50 17.62
C LYS A 50 -6.35 3.09 16.30
N LYS A 51 -7.68 3.23 16.18
CA LYS A 51 -8.33 3.84 15.00
C LYS A 51 -7.71 5.19 14.63
N GLU A 52 -7.45 6.06 15.61
CA GLU A 52 -6.86 7.39 15.37
C GLU A 52 -5.46 7.33 14.72
N ALA A 53 -4.65 6.31 15.05
CA ALA A 53 -3.35 6.14 14.43
C ALA A 53 -3.50 5.67 12.98
N VAL A 54 -4.44 4.75 12.72
CA VAL A 54 -4.78 4.31 11.36
C VAL A 54 -5.31 5.47 10.52
N ASP A 55 -6.23 6.28 11.06
CA ASP A 55 -6.80 7.44 10.37
C ASP A 55 -5.71 8.45 9.97
N LYS A 56 -4.72 8.69 10.86
CA LYS A 56 -3.54 9.52 10.52
C LYS A 56 -2.70 8.94 9.39
N MET A 57 -2.48 7.63 9.37
CA MET A 57 -1.74 6.97 8.29
C MET A 57 -2.52 7.04 6.97
N VAL A 58 -3.85 6.90 7.01
CA VAL A 58 -4.73 7.07 5.85
C VAL A 58 -4.60 8.48 5.29
N ASP A 59 -4.59 9.48 6.16
CA ASP A 59 -4.46 10.89 5.78
C ASP A 59 -3.10 11.16 5.14
N GLU A 60 -2.03 10.58 5.69
CA GLU A 60 -0.69 10.69 5.09
C GLU A 60 -0.64 10.08 3.67
N VAL A 61 -1.19 8.87 3.47
CA VAL A 61 -1.25 8.27 2.12
C VAL A 61 -2.10 9.14 1.19
N TYR A 62 -3.26 9.59 1.66
CA TYR A 62 -4.17 10.41 0.87
C TYR A 62 -3.49 11.70 0.39
N GLU A 63 -2.78 12.38 1.28
CA GLU A 63 -2.02 13.60 0.96
C GLU A 63 -0.90 13.36 -0.06
N GLN A 64 -0.32 12.16 -0.12
CA GLN A 64 0.71 11.80 -1.11
C GLN A 64 0.14 11.58 -2.52
N ILE A 65 -1.15 11.22 -2.65
CA ILE A 65 -1.75 10.81 -3.93
C ILE A 65 -2.86 11.75 -4.42
N LYS A 66 -3.38 12.64 -3.57
CA LYS A 66 -4.51 13.52 -3.91
C LYS A 66 -4.26 14.43 -5.12
N ASP A 67 -3.00 14.75 -5.41
CA ASP A 67 -2.60 15.63 -6.50
C ASP A 67 -2.39 14.89 -7.82
N ASP A 68 -2.47 13.55 -7.82
CA ASP A 68 -2.44 12.74 -9.04
C ASP A 68 -3.70 13.04 -9.87
N GLU A 69 -3.49 13.35 -11.15
CA GLU A 69 -4.53 13.79 -12.10
C GLU A 69 -5.72 12.83 -12.16
N MET A 70 -5.50 11.53 -11.90
CA MET A 70 -6.56 10.52 -11.88
C MET A 70 -7.61 10.74 -10.78
N TYR A 71 -7.24 11.37 -9.66
CA TYR A 71 -8.15 11.62 -8.53
C TYR A 71 -8.60 13.08 -8.44
N ARG A 72 -8.14 13.92 -9.37
CA ARG A 72 -8.53 15.33 -9.43
C ARG A 72 -9.94 15.44 -10.00
N SER A 73 -10.92 15.79 -9.16
CA SER A 73 -12.25 16.12 -9.65
C SER A 73 -12.18 17.33 -10.61
N PRO A 74 -12.69 17.24 -11.85
CA PRO A 74 -12.68 18.36 -12.80
C PRO A 74 -13.48 19.57 -12.30
N ASP A 75 -14.43 19.36 -11.39
CA ASP A 75 -15.43 20.37 -11.02
C ASP A 75 -15.18 21.06 -9.66
N GLY A 76 -14.06 20.81 -8.98
CA GLY A 76 -13.73 21.48 -7.70
C GLY A 76 -14.71 21.25 -6.52
N HIS A 77 -15.79 20.49 -6.73
CA HIS A 77 -16.78 20.12 -5.73
C HIS A 77 -16.31 18.89 -4.92
N SER A 78 -15.36 19.17 -4.04
CA SER A 78 -14.54 18.24 -3.25
C SER A 78 -15.25 17.65 -2.02
N HIS A 79 -16.39 16.97 -2.15
CA HIS A 79 -17.06 16.37 -0.97
C HIS A 79 -17.59 14.92 -1.16
N GLY A 80 -17.62 14.38 -2.37
CA GLY A 80 -18.14 13.03 -2.67
C GLY A 80 -17.07 11.93 -2.81
N PRO A 81 -16.11 12.04 -3.77
CA PRO A 81 -15.15 10.97 -4.08
C PRO A 81 -13.95 10.87 -3.12
N GLN A 82 -13.65 11.93 -2.37
CA GLN A 82 -12.54 11.94 -1.40
C GLN A 82 -12.73 10.93 -0.26
N ASN A 83 -13.98 10.73 0.15
CA ASN A 83 -14.33 9.78 1.20
C ASN A 83 -14.18 8.32 0.72
N LEU A 84 -14.43 8.05 -0.57
CA LEU A 84 -14.25 6.72 -1.15
C LEU A 84 -12.76 6.36 -1.28
N LEU A 85 -11.92 7.31 -1.71
CA LEU A 85 -10.47 7.09 -1.78
C LEU A 85 -9.87 6.87 -0.38
N ARG A 86 -10.22 7.71 0.61
CA ARG A 86 -9.79 7.49 2.01
C ARG A 86 -10.30 6.16 2.57
N ALA A 87 -11.53 5.77 2.26
CA ALA A 87 -12.06 4.46 2.67
C ALA A 87 -11.29 3.29 2.02
N LEU A 88 -10.96 3.40 0.73
CA LEU A 88 -10.16 2.40 0.01
C LEU A 88 -8.76 2.28 0.62
N ILE A 89 -8.08 3.42 0.84
CA ILE A 89 -6.78 3.47 1.50
C ILE A 89 -6.87 2.79 2.87
N GLY A 90 -7.86 3.15 3.69
CA GLY A 90 -8.06 2.56 5.00
C GLY A 90 -8.26 1.05 4.96
N ALA A 91 -9.08 0.56 4.03
CA ALA A 91 -9.32 -0.88 3.86
C ALA A 91 -8.04 -1.64 3.48
N LEU A 92 -7.27 -1.12 2.51
CA LEU A 92 -6.02 -1.71 2.07
C LEU A 92 -4.93 -1.67 3.17
N LEU A 93 -4.86 -0.57 3.92
CA LEU A 93 -3.90 -0.38 5.01
C LEU A 93 -4.15 -1.35 6.16
N ILE A 94 -5.41 -1.50 6.59
CA ILE A 94 -5.78 -2.50 7.60
C ILE A 94 -5.44 -3.90 7.11
N ARG A 95 -5.71 -4.21 5.83
CA ARG A 95 -5.41 -5.51 5.26
C ARG A 95 -3.91 -5.82 5.31
N GLU A 96 -3.07 -4.85 4.93
CA GLU A 96 -1.61 -4.97 4.96
C GLU A 96 -1.08 -5.21 6.38
N LEU A 97 -1.55 -4.43 7.36
CA LEU A 97 -1.17 -4.62 8.77
C LEU A 97 -1.56 -6.02 9.29
N LEU A 98 -2.73 -6.52 8.91
CA LEU A 98 -3.18 -7.86 9.30
C LEU A 98 -2.34 -8.94 8.63
N ASP A 99 -2.03 -8.81 7.35
CA ASP A 99 -1.26 -9.80 6.60
C ASP A 99 0.19 -9.87 7.12
N ARG A 100 0.80 -8.73 7.49
CA ARG A 100 2.12 -8.68 8.15
C ARG A 100 2.19 -9.45 9.46
N ARG A 101 1.08 -9.47 10.21
CA ARG A 101 0.98 -10.14 11.52
C ARG A 101 0.61 -11.62 11.38
N ARG A 102 -0.29 -11.94 10.47
CA ARG A 102 -0.76 -13.32 10.23
C ARG A 102 0.31 -14.17 9.56
N PHE A 103 1.13 -13.58 8.69
CA PHE A 103 2.09 -14.33 7.88
C PHE A 103 3.50 -13.69 7.91
N PRO A 104 4.24 -13.77 9.03
CA PRO A 104 5.58 -13.19 9.13
C PRO A 104 6.58 -13.69 8.07
N ARG A 105 6.35 -14.89 7.53
CA ARG A 105 7.18 -15.51 6.49
C ARG A 105 6.88 -15.00 5.07
N ARG A 106 5.75 -14.32 4.85
CA ARG A 106 5.39 -13.72 3.53
C ARG A 106 6.11 -12.41 3.25
N ARG A 107 6.88 -11.86 4.20
CA ARG A 107 7.80 -10.72 3.99
C ARG A 107 8.82 -10.92 2.84
N ARG A 108 8.95 -12.13 2.28
CA ARG A 108 9.93 -12.45 1.23
C ARG A 108 9.46 -12.18 -0.20
N HIS A 109 8.16 -12.05 -0.44
CA HIS A 109 7.68 -11.38 -1.66
C HIS A 109 7.34 -9.95 -1.27
N GLY A 110 8.37 -9.20 -0.85
CA GLY A 110 8.28 -7.75 -0.84
C GLY A 110 7.85 -7.31 -2.21
N TYR A 111 7.03 -6.26 -2.28
CA TYR A 111 6.49 -5.66 -3.51
C TYR A 111 7.59 -5.66 -4.59
N SER A 112 7.59 -6.71 -5.42
CA SER A 112 8.70 -6.99 -6.32
C SER A 112 8.60 -5.92 -7.39
N GLY A 113 9.64 -5.12 -7.52
CA GLY A 113 9.72 -3.90 -8.31
C GLY A 113 9.58 -4.08 -9.82
N HIS A 114 8.64 -4.91 -10.28
CA HIS A 114 8.26 -5.05 -11.68
C HIS A 114 7.38 -3.90 -12.20
N TYR A 115 7.06 -2.91 -11.34
CA TYR A 115 6.57 -1.60 -11.78
C TYR A 115 7.69 -0.53 -11.84
N SER A 116 8.96 -0.93 -11.98
CA SER A 116 10.07 0.00 -12.27
C SER A 116 10.16 0.43 -13.75
N GLU A 117 9.06 0.36 -14.49
CA GLU A 117 9.00 0.76 -15.91
C GLU A 117 8.08 1.95 -16.17
N TYR A 118 7.77 2.74 -15.13
CA TYR A 118 7.35 4.13 -15.32
C TYR A 118 8.58 5.05 -15.21
N PRO A 119 9.06 5.65 -16.31
CA PRO A 119 10.24 6.51 -16.32
C PRO A 119 9.85 7.88 -15.78
N GLY A 120 10.07 8.10 -14.48
CA GLY A 120 9.79 9.42 -13.93
C GLY A 120 10.06 9.52 -12.45
N TYR A 121 11.30 9.85 -12.11
CA TYR A 121 11.74 10.40 -10.83
C TYR A 121 11.60 9.46 -9.62
N PHE A 122 12.72 9.03 -9.03
CA PHE A 122 13.02 9.26 -7.61
C PHE A 122 14.50 8.91 -7.33
N PRO A 123 15.33 9.88 -6.90
CA PRO A 123 16.73 9.63 -6.56
C PRO A 123 16.81 8.87 -5.25
N GLY A 124 17.54 7.75 -5.27
CA GLY A 124 17.77 6.92 -4.12
C GLY A 124 18.58 7.62 -3.04
N TYR A 125 18.18 7.40 -1.79
CA TYR A 125 19.07 7.59 -0.64
C TYR A 125 19.12 6.27 0.11
N TYR A 126 20.28 5.61 0.00
CA TYR A 126 20.73 4.58 0.92
C TYR A 126 21.41 5.28 2.09
N TYR A 127 20.99 4.94 3.31
CA TYR A 127 21.85 4.85 4.50
C TYR A 127 21.35 3.68 5.35
#